data_AF-A0A967KMB3-F1
#
_entry.id   AF-A0A967KMB3-F1
#
_cell.length_a   1.000
_cell.length_b   1.000
_cell.length_c   1.000
_cell.angle_alpha   90.00
_cell.angle_beta   90.00
_cell.angle_gamma   90.00
#
_symmetry.space_group_name_H-M   'P 1'
#
loop_
_entity.id
_entity.type
_entity.pdbx_description
1 polymer ?
#
loop_
_entity_poly.entity_id
_entity_poly.type
_entity_poly.pdbx_seq_one_letter_code
_entity_poly.pdbx_strand_id
1 'polypeptide(L)' 'PEIIDHIFNPFFTTKTRGTGLGLAISKRIAKEHGGDLTVSSTEGKGSTFTLELLDRR' A
#
# COMPACT_ATOMS: atom_id res chain seq x y z
N PRO A 1 6.27 -5.84 -12.04
CA PRO A 1 6.97 -6.22 -10.79
C PRO A 1 7.57 -5.02 -10.07
N GLU A 2 8.39 -4.22 -10.75
CA GLU A 2 9.15 -3.08 -10.17
C GLU A 2 8.28 -2.04 -9.46
N ILE A 3 7.07 -1.76 -9.97
CA ILE A 3 6.16 -0.80 -9.36
C ILE A 3 5.73 -1.26 -7.96
N ILE A 4 5.46 -2.54 -7.76
CA ILE A 4 4.94 -3.10 -6.50
C ILE A 4 5.92 -2.86 -5.35
N ASP A 5 7.23 -2.97 -5.64
CA ASP A 5 8.30 -2.75 -4.65
C ASP A 5 8.41 -1.28 -4.22
N HIS A 6 7.84 -0.37 -5.01
CA HIS A 6 7.93 1.08 -4.81
C HIS A 6 6.59 1.75 -4.44
N ILE A 7 5.43 1.09 -4.58
CA ILE A 7 4.13 1.75 -4.36
C ILE A 7 3.91 2.28 -2.94
N PHE A 8 4.62 1.73 -1.97
CA PHE A 8 4.56 2.19 -0.57
C PHE A 8 5.62 3.25 -0.24
N ASN A 9 6.48 3.61 -1.19
CA ASN A 9 7.44 4.68 -1.01
C ASN A 9 6.72 6.03 -1.03
N PRO A 10 7.03 6.94 -0.09
CA PRO A 10 6.48 8.30 -0.13
C PRO A 10 6.75 8.96 -1.48
N PHE A 11 5.76 9.72 -1.96
CA PHE A 11 5.80 10.46 -3.23
C PHE A 11 5.82 9.61 -4.50
N PHE A 12 5.79 8.28 -4.40
CA PHE A 12 5.63 7.42 -5.57
C PHE A 12 4.20 7.56 -6.15
N THR A 13 4.11 7.89 -7.43
CA THR A 13 2.84 7.97 -8.15
C THR A 13 3.05 7.76 -9.65
N THR A 14 2.12 7.07 -10.31
CA THR A 14 2.04 6.98 -11.77
C THR A 14 1.04 7.98 -12.37
N LYS A 15 0.37 8.77 -11.51
CA LYS A 15 -0.63 9.77 -11.92
C LYS A 15 0.01 11.14 -12.05
N THR A 16 -0.42 11.89 -13.07
CA THR A 16 -0.02 13.29 -13.31
C THR A 16 -0.51 14.25 -12.23
N ARG A 17 -1.60 13.93 -11.53
CA ARG A 17 -2.08 14.63 -10.34
C ARG A 17 -2.28 13.65 -9.19
N GLY A 18 -1.64 13.93 -8.06
CA GLY A 18 -1.66 13.13 -6.85
C GLY A 18 -0.32 13.23 -6.13
N THR A 19 -0.32 13.32 -4.81
CA THR A 19 0.90 13.51 -4.02
C THR A 19 1.74 12.25 -3.85
N GLY A 20 1.20 11.07 -4.16
CA GLY A 20 1.86 9.79 -3.92
C GLY A 20 2.04 9.43 -2.44
N LEU A 21 1.28 10.06 -1.52
CA LEU A 21 1.45 9.86 -0.08
C LEU A 21 0.47 8.84 0.52
N GLY A 22 -0.66 8.57 -0.13
CA GLY A 22 -1.75 7.79 0.45
C GLY A 22 -1.36 6.37 0.89
N LEU A 23 -0.68 5.62 0.02
CA LEU A 23 -0.26 4.24 0.31
C LEU A 23 0.85 4.18 1.37
N ALA A 24 1.81 5.10 1.31
CA ALA A 24 2.88 5.21 2.31
C ALA A 24 2.30 5.49 3.71
N ILE A 25 1.36 6.44 3.82
CA ILE A 25 0.69 6.76 5.08
C ILE A 25 -0.15 5.56 5.56
N SER A 26 -0.92 4.93 4.67
CA SER A 26 -1.77 3.79 5.04
C SER A 26 -0.96 2.61 5.57
N LYS A 27 0.17 2.27 4.92
CA LYS A 27 1.05 1.20 5.38
C LYS A 27 1.70 1.52 6.72
N ARG A 28 2.10 2.77 6.94
CA ARG A 28 2.61 3.24 8.23
C ARG A 28 1.56 3.11 9.33
N ILE A 29 0.33 3.56 9.10
CA ILE A 29 -0.77 3.44 10.06
C ILE A 29 -1.04 1.97 10.39
N ALA A 30 -1.11 1.10 9.39
CA ALA A 30 -1.31 -0.34 9.61
C ALA A 30 -0.21 -0.93 10.52
N LYS A 31 1.05 -0.59 10.24
CA LYS A 31 2.20 -1.01 11.06
C LYS A 31 2.15 -0.46 12.49
N GLU A 32 1.74 0.79 12.68
CA GLU A 32 1.55 1.40 14.01
C GLU A 32 0.47 0.68 14.82
N HIS A 33 -0.52 0.06 14.16
CA HIS A 33 -1.54 -0.80 14.80
C HIS A 33 -1.08 -2.25 14.99
N GLY A 34 0.19 -2.57 14.74
CA GLY A 34 0.75 -3.93 14.81
C GLY A 34 0.40 -4.81 13.61
N GLY A 35 -0.26 -4.25 12.59
CA GLY A 35 -0.69 -4.94 11.39
C GLY A 35 0.25 -4.77 10.20
N ASP A 36 -0.28 -4.98 8.99
CA ASP A 36 0.38 -4.67 7.73
C ASP A 36 -0.63 -4.34 6.62
N LEU A 37 -0.16 -3.66 5.58
CA LEU A 37 -0.87 -3.44 4.33
C LEU A 37 -0.06 -4.07 3.20
N THR A 38 -0.63 -5.07 2.54
CA THR A 38 -0.02 -5.80 1.42
C THR A 38 -0.80 -5.60 0.14
N VAL A 39 -0.18 -5.96 -1.00
CA VAL A 39 -0.80 -5.86 -2.32
C VAL A 39 -0.55 -7.14 -3.11
N SER A 40 -1.56 -7.58 -3.84
CA SER A 40 -1.45 -8.57 -4.90
C SER A 40 -2.03 -7.96 -6.17
N SER A 41 -1.28 -8.02 -7.27
CA SER A 41 -1.69 -7.40 -8.53
C SER A 41 -1.31 -8.29 -9.69
N THR A 42 -2.19 -8.35 -10.69
CA THR A 42 -1.90 -8.99 -11.98
C THR A 42 -2.35 -8.03 -13.07
N GLU A 43 -1.45 -7.74 -13.99
CA GLU A 43 -1.72 -6.84 -15.11
C GLU A 43 -2.95 -7.30 -15.90
N GLY A 44 -3.81 -6.36 -16.27
CA GLY A 44 -5.09 -6.63 -16.93
C GLY A 44 -6.18 -7.28 -16.05
N LYS A 45 -5.88 -7.67 -14.80
CA LYS A 45 -6.85 -8.28 -13.86
C LYS A 45 -7.16 -7.41 -12.64
N GLY A 46 -6.44 -6.30 -12.47
CA GLY A 46 -6.62 -5.37 -11.36
C GLY A 46 -5.65 -5.63 -10.20
N SER A 47 -5.93 -5.02 -9.06
CA SER A 47 -5.10 -5.09 -7.85
C SER A 47 -5.97 -5.24 -6.61
N THR A 48 -5.51 -6.04 -5.67
CA THR A 48 -6.12 -6.27 -4.36
C THR A 48 -5.16 -5.81 -3.28
N PHE A 49 -5.64 -4.96 -2.38
CA PHE A 49 -4.90 -4.53 -1.19
C PHE A 49 -5.50 -5.19 0.03
N THR A 50 -4.67 -5.78 0.87
CA THR A 50 -5.09 -6.49 2.08
C THR A 50 -4.56 -5.75 3.30
N LEU A 51 -5.46 -5.31 4.18
CA LEU A 51 -5.13 -4.73 5.48
C LEU A 51 -5.30 -5.79 6.55
N GLU A 52 -4.20 -6.18 7.19
CA GLU A 52 -4.16 -7.11 8.30
C GLU A 52 -3.97 -6.31 9.59
N LEU A 53 -4.78 -6.57 10.60
CA LEU A 53 -4.67 -5.94 11.91
C LEU A 53 -4.61 -7.05 12.97
N LEU A 54 -3.70 -6.91 13.94
CA LEU A 54 -3.65 -7.83 15.07
C LEU A 54 -4.75 -7.44 16.06
N ASP A 55 -5.72 -8.34 16.24
CA ASP A 55 -6.73 -8.20 17.29
C ASP A 55 -6.04 -8.37 18.66
N ARG A 56 -6.04 -7.31 19.47
CA ARG A 56 -5.60 -7.37 20.86
C ARG A 56 -6.82 -7.69 21.73
N ARG A 57 -7.18 -8.97 21.80
CA ARG A 57 -8.04 -9.47 22.89
C ARG A 57 -7.21 -9.71 24.14
#